data_AF-A0A7K1U6C6-F1
#
_entry.id   AF-A0A7K1U6C6-F1
#
_cell.length_a   1.000
_cell.length_b   1.000
_cell.length_c   1.000
_cell.angle_alpha   90.00
_cell.angle_beta   90.00
_cell.angle_gamma   90.00
#
_symmetry.space_group_name_H-M   'P 1'
#
loop_
_entity.id
_entity.type
_entity.pdbx_description
1 polymer ?
#
loop_
_entity_poly.entity_id
_entity_poly.type
_entity_poly.pdbx_seq_one_letter_code
_entity_poly.pdbx_strand_id
1 'polypeptide(L)'
;MKTNLLLRALGMSCLSLSLIVSSCSKDQASEEITPNGQRGDASSEAAILATATIDAATVQQTIRGFGGMSIPLWIGDLTTDQRTKAFSTTSGIGLSILRVMVPTSSSQFAAEKPTIDAAKSYGATVIATAWNAPASMMDGLYLKSSSWANYAAHLKAYTTAVGGVYALSPWNEPNYSASGWMHATAAEIANFVAAQGDNCGAPIMAPEPFNMDQTFINTYLGNATAKSKTLFVSGHIYGKTPYNLGNIGKSVWMTEHYTNSSISGNDWNNAMAAAKEIHDCMNAGWAAYVWWYIRRFYGPIDENSNITKLGYVMTHFARYIRPGYTKIACPANPTTGVYTTAYKSGSKIVIVAINTNAEITYQPFTISGVTVTGFNRYVTTSSSNLTSSTLSVSNGSFGINLPASSITTLVSNP
;
A
#
# COMPACT_ATOMS: atom_id res chain seq x y z
N MET A 1 43.81 22.42 -25.56
CA MET A 1 44.82 21.41 -25.98
C MET A 1 44.15 20.48 -26.99
N LYS A 2 44.86 19.91 -27.98
CA LYS A 2 44.25 19.16 -29.10
C LYS A 2 44.08 17.66 -28.78
N THR A 3 43.02 17.02 -29.28
CA THR A 3 43.04 15.58 -29.59
C THR A 3 42.11 15.21 -30.75
N ASN A 4 42.58 14.31 -31.62
CA ASN A 4 41.93 13.87 -32.87
C ASN A 4 42.38 12.42 -33.18
N LEU A 5 41.68 11.61 -34.00
CA LEU A 5 40.41 11.84 -34.70
C LEU A 5 39.36 10.78 -34.27
N LEU A 6 39.06 9.63 -34.91
CA LEU A 6 39.25 9.11 -36.26
C LEU A 6 38.12 8.09 -36.54
N LEU A 7 37.47 8.17 -37.71
CA LEU A 7 36.29 7.39 -38.11
C LEU A 7 36.65 6.01 -38.69
N ARG A 8 35.76 4.99 -38.57
CA ARG A 8 35.63 3.89 -39.55
C ARG A 8 34.18 3.42 -39.67
N ALA A 9 33.77 3.09 -40.90
CA ALA A 9 32.46 2.54 -41.25
C ALA A 9 32.60 1.57 -42.45
N LEU A 10 31.79 0.50 -42.47
CA LEU A 10 31.51 -0.44 -43.57
C LEU A 10 30.61 -1.55 -42.97
N GLY A 11 29.63 -2.15 -43.65
CA GLY A 11 29.07 -1.87 -44.98
C GLY A 11 27.75 -2.64 -45.16
N MET A 12 26.88 -2.20 -46.07
CA MET A 12 25.55 -2.78 -46.30
C MET A 12 25.58 -3.89 -47.37
N SER A 13 24.70 -4.89 -47.27
CA SER A 13 24.34 -5.73 -48.42
C SER A 13 22.92 -6.29 -48.29
N CYS A 14 22.19 -6.32 -49.40
CA CYS A 14 20.86 -6.91 -49.53
C CYS A 14 20.89 -7.94 -50.66
N LEU A 15 20.21 -9.08 -50.52
CA LEU A 15 19.61 -9.81 -51.64
C LEU A 15 18.45 -10.69 -51.15
N SER A 16 17.71 -11.31 -52.08
CA SER A 16 16.29 -11.58 -51.89
C SER A 16 15.79 -12.91 -52.48
N LEU A 17 14.66 -13.36 -51.94
CA LEU A 17 13.58 -14.11 -52.61
C LEU A 17 13.87 -15.55 -53.12
N SER A 18 13.09 -16.52 -52.63
CA SER A 18 12.19 -17.36 -53.46
C SER A 18 11.40 -18.38 -52.61
N LEU A 19 10.14 -18.63 -52.98
CA LEU A 19 9.39 -19.80 -52.51
C LEU A 19 9.60 -20.96 -53.51
N ILE A 20 9.59 -22.20 -53.01
CA ILE A 20 9.16 -23.37 -53.79
C ILE A 20 8.17 -24.16 -52.94
N VAL A 21 7.06 -24.59 -53.55
CA VAL A 21 6.07 -25.49 -52.96
C VAL A 21 6.03 -26.74 -53.83
N SER A 22 6.10 -27.93 -53.22
CA SER A 22 5.80 -29.20 -53.89
C SER A 22 5.19 -30.19 -52.91
N SER A 23 4.14 -30.87 -53.34
CA SER A 23 3.49 -31.97 -52.63
C SER A 23 4.07 -33.32 -53.04
N CYS A 24 3.94 -34.31 -52.16
CA CYS A 24 3.86 -35.72 -52.52
C CYS A 24 2.84 -36.42 -51.61
N SER A 25 2.25 -37.50 -52.10
CA SER A 25 1.05 -38.12 -51.51
C SER A 25 1.19 -39.66 -51.50
N LYS A 26 0.29 -40.32 -50.77
CA LYS A 26 -0.01 -41.78 -50.82
C LYS A 26 1.08 -42.70 -50.22
N ASP A 27 0.75 -43.91 -49.74
CA ASP A 27 -0.56 -44.60 -49.61
C ASP A 27 -0.62 -45.41 -48.29
N GLN A 28 -1.77 -46.01 -47.98
CA GLN A 28 -2.05 -46.72 -46.72
C GLN A 28 -1.52 -48.17 -46.67
N ALA A 29 -1.37 -48.68 -45.44
CA ALA A 29 -1.51 -50.10 -45.12
C ALA A 29 -2.22 -50.27 -43.76
N SER A 30 -3.14 -51.23 -43.67
CA SER A 30 -3.69 -51.80 -42.42
C SER A 30 -2.73 -52.92 -41.91
N GLU A 31 -2.82 -53.52 -40.73
CA GLU A 31 -3.89 -53.68 -39.71
C GLU A 31 -3.36 -53.23 -38.31
N GLU A 32 -3.94 -53.42 -37.12
CA GLU A 32 -4.96 -54.33 -36.56
C GLU A 32 -5.61 -53.67 -35.31
N ILE A 33 -6.78 -54.13 -34.85
CA ILE A 33 -7.49 -53.52 -33.70
C ILE A 33 -7.15 -54.23 -32.38
N THR A 34 -6.61 -53.47 -31.41
CA THR A 34 -6.71 -53.81 -29.97
C THR A 34 -7.18 -52.59 -29.15
N PRO A 35 -8.06 -52.76 -28.15
CA PRO A 35 -8.67 -51.61 -27.46
C PRO A 35 -7.94 -51.24 -26.16
N ASN A 36 -7.33 -50.05 -26.10
CA ASN A 36 -7.08 -49.40 -24.81
C ASN A 36 -7.17 -47.86 -24.92
N GLY A 37 -8.39 -47.34 -24.79
CA GLY A 37 -8.69 -45.92 -24.96
C GLY A 37 -8.37 -45.07 -23.72
N GLN A 38 -7.08 -44.88 -23.39
CA GLN A 38 -6.68 -43.78 -22.50
C GLN A 38 -6.72 -42.45 -23.25
N ARG A 39 -7.93 -41.90 -23.42
CA ARG A 39 -8.12 -40.48 -23.73
C ARG A 39 -7.55 -39.70 -22.55
N GLY A 40 -6.52 -38.89 -22.79
CA GLY A 40 -5.93 -38.06 -21.75
C GLY A 40 -6.94 -37.01 -21.29
N ASP A 41 -7.53 -37.21 -20.11
CA ASP A 41 -8.31 -36.16 -19.45
C ASP A 41 -7.35 -35.05 -19.02
N ALA A 42 -7.30 -34.00 -19.83
CA ALA A 42 -6.90 -32.68 -19.38
C ALA A 42 -7.97 -32.16 -18.41
N SER A 43 -7.94 -32.67 -17.17
CA SER A 43 -8.82 -32.24 -16.10
C SER A 43 -8.54 -30.77 -15.80
N SER A 44 -9.36 -29.87 -16.35
CA SER A 44 -9.41 -28.50 -15.86
C SER A 44 -9.91 -28.57 -14.42
N GLU A 45 -9.04 -28.19 -13.49
CA GLU A 45 -9.38 -28.15 -12.07
C GLU A 45 -10.46 -27.08 -11.89
N ALA A 46 -11.71 -27.53 -11.74
CA ALA A 46 -12.87 -26.65 -11.73
C ALA A 46 -12.80 -25.74 -10.50
N ALA A 47 -12.47 -24.46 -10.73
CA ALA A 47 -12.25 -23.49 -9.67
C ALA A 47 -13.47 -23.44 -8.72
N ILE A 48 -13.27 -23.81 -7.47
CA ILE A 48 -14.34 -23.91 -6.48
C ILE A 48 -14.81 -22.50 -6.14
N LEU A 49 -15.96 -22.11 -6.70
CA LEU A 49 -16.63 -20.84 -6.43
C LEU A 49 -17.30 -20.89 -5.05
N ALA A 50 -16.60 -20.54 -3.97
CA ALA A 50 -17.22 -20.49 -2.63
C ALA A 50 -17.89 -19.13 -2.37
N THR A 51 -18.97 -19.15 -1.59
CA THR A 51 -19.69 -17.93 -1.19
C THR A 51 -18.86 -17.09 -0.24
N ALA A 52 -18.69 -15.81 -0.57
CA ALA A 52 -18.08 -14.83 0.31
C ALA A 52 -19.06 -14.45 1.44
N THR A 53 -18.95 -15.13 2.57
CA THR A 53 -19.71 -14.84 3.79
C THR A 53 -19.16 -13.59 4.48
N ILE A 54 -20.01 -12.60 4.72
CA ILE A 54 -19.66 -11.34 5.39
C ILE A 54 -20.39 -11.30 6.74
N ASP A 55 -19.67 -11.48 7.83
CA ASP A 55 -20.21 -11.41 9.19
C ASP A 55 -19.95 -10.03 9.79
N ALA A 56 -20.99 -9.19 9.87
CA ALA A 56 -20.89 -7.85 10.45
C ALA A 56 -20.89 -7.82 11.99
N ALA A 57 -21.06 -8.96 12.68
CA ALA A 57 -20.91 -9.07 14.13
C ALA A 57 -19.44 -9.32 14.53
N THR A 58 -18.73 -10.22 13.84
CA THR A 58 -17.31 -10.50 14.12
C THR A 58 -16.40 -9.38 13.62
N VAL A 59 -16.09 -8.45 14.52
CA VAL A 59 -15.15 -7.34 14.32
C VAL A 59 -13.68 -7.77 14.43
N GLN A 60 -12.82 -7.12 13.66
CA GLN A 60 -11.36 -7.28 13.64
C GLN A 60 -10.71 -5.92 13.95
N GLN A 61 -9.59 -5.55 13.31
CA GLN A 61 -8.90 -4.30 13.63
C GLN A 61 -9.67 -3.04 13.16
N THR A 62 -9.59 -1.97 13.95
CA THR A 62 -10.06 -0.64 13.52
C THR A 62 -9.07 -0.02 12.54
N ILE A 63 -9.56 0.37 11.37
CA ILE A 63 -8.80 1.05 10.33
C ILE A 63 -8.50 2.49 10.75
N ARG A 64 -7.23 2.87 10.59
CA ARG A 64 -6.68 4.19 10.92
C ARG A 64 -6.51 5.06 9.67
N GLY A 65 -6.37 4.45 8.50
CA GLY A 65 -6.48 5.13 7.21
C GLY A 65 -5.56 4.58 6.14
N PHE A 66 -5.58 5.26 5.00
CA PHE A 66 -4.76 4.97 3.82
C PHE A 66 -4.07 6.27 3.40
N GLY A 67 -2.79 6.23 3.07
CA GLY A 67 -2.00 7.45 2.93
C GLY A 67 -0.83 7.39 1.96
N GLY A 68 -0.03 8.46 1.97
CA GLY A 68 1.26 8.50 1.28
C GLY A 68 2.19 9.55 1.84
N MET A 69 3.42 9.60 1.31
CA MET A 69 4.47 10.53 1.70
C MET A 69 4.43 11.86 0.92
N SER A 70 4.71 12.98 1.60
CA SER A 70 5.27 14.18 0.97
C SER A 70 6.68 14.44 1.51
N ILE A 71 7.63 14.75 0.61
CA ILE A 71 8.97 15.25 0.98
C ILE A 71 9.33 16.46 0.10
N PRO A 72 8.89 17.68 0.50
CA PRO A 72 9.25 18.94 -0.13
C PRO A 72 10.76 19.08 -0.43
N LEU A 73 11.61 18.67 0.51
CA LEU A 73 13.06 18.79 0.42
C LEU A 73 13.69 17.95 -0.72
N TRP A 74 13.08 16.84 -1.13
CA TRP A 74 13.67 15.89 -2.08
C TRP A 74 13.04 15.92 -3.47
N ILE A 75 11.72 16.18 -3.56
CA ILE A 75 10.97 16.16 -4.83
C ILE A 75 10.12 17.40 -5.08
N GLY A 76 10.18 18.41 -4.20
CA GLY A 76 9.29 19.57 -4.18
C GLY A 76 7.93 19.27 -3.54
N ASP A 77 7.28 20.25 -2.92
CA ASP A 77 6.00 20.04 -2.24
C ASP A 77 4.84 19.79 -3.22
N LEU A 78 3.71 19.25 -2.75
CA LEU A 78 2.47 19.10 -3.50
C LEU A 78 1.84 20.45 -3.84
N THR A 79 1.32 20.61 -5.06
CA THR A 79 0.53 21.79 -5.44
C THR A 79 -0.87 21.76 -4.79
N THR A 80 -1.58 22.89 -4.76
CA THR A 80 -2.97 22.96 -4.24
C THR A 80 -3.91 21.96 -4.92
N ASP A 81 -3.76 21.77 -6.24
CA ASP A 81 -4.50 20.75 -7.00
C ASP A 81 -4.10 19.33 -6.57
N GLN A 82 -2.81 19.03 -6.42
CA GLN A 82 -2.32 17.72 -5.98
C GLN A 82 -2.74 17.40 -4.54
N ARG A 83 -2.75 18.38 -3.62
CA ARG A 83 -3.29 18.24 -2.26
C ARG A 83 -4.79 17.93 -2.29
N THR A 84 -5.55 18.63 -3.14
CA THR A 84 -6.99 18.36 -3.36
C THR A 84 -7.20 16.94 -3.87
N LYS A 85 -6.48 16.53 -4.91
CA LYS A 85 -6.56 15.19 -5.51
C LYS A 85 -6.06 14.08 -4.58
N ALA A 86 -5.16 14.38 -3.64
CA ALA A 86 -4.75 13.44 -2.60
C ALA A 86 -5.86 13.23 -1.56
N PHE A 87 -6.29 14.29 -0.87
CA PHE A 87 -7.03 14.16 0.39
C PHE A 87 -8.56 14.33 0.27
N SER A 88 -9.08 14.98 -0.79
CA SER A 88 -10.53 15.16 -0.97
C SER A 88 -11.24 13.81 -1.15
N THR A 89 -12.25 13.52 -0.33
CA THR A 89 -13.09 12.32 -0.48
C THR A 89 -14.13 12.44 -1.60
N THR A 90 -14.34 13.64 -2.16
CA THR A 90 -15.36 13.90 -3.19
C THR A 90 -14.73 13.97 -4.58
N SER A 91 -13.59 14.65 -4.70
CA SER A 91 -12.90 14.93 -5.97
C SER A 91 -11.51 14.30 -6.09
N GLY A 92 -10.99 13.69 -5.01
CA GLY A 92 -9.67 13.07 -4.96
C GLY A 92 -9.70 11.61 -4.50
N ILE A 93 -8.52 11.07 -4.24
CA ILE A 93 -8.29 9.70 -3.76
C ILE A 93 -8.91 9.51 -2.36
N GLY A 94 -9.01 10.58 -1.57
CA GLY A 94 -9.50 10.53 -0.21
C GLY A 94 -8.47 9.95 0.75
N LEU A 95 -7.17 10.18 0.53
CA LEU A 95 -6.13 9.81 1.50
C LEU A 95 -6.47 10.40 2.89
N SER A 96 -6.23 9.61 3.91
CA SER A 96 -6.57 9.88 5.31
C SER A 96 -5.36 9.83 6.24
N ILE A 97 -4.18 9.47 5.71
CA ILE A 97 -2.89 9.63 6.36
C ILE A 97 -1.96 10.41 5.42
N LEU A 98 -1.23 11.38 5.96
CA LEU A 98 -0.06 11.99 5.33
C LEU A 98 1.16 11.61 6.17
N ARG A 99 2.20 11.08 5.54
CA ARG A 99 3.54 10.94 6.13
C ARG A 99 4.45 12.05 5.63
N VAL A 100 5.24 12.62 6.53
CA VAL A 100 6.17 13.75 6.26
C VAL A 100 7.54 13.49 6.84
N MET A 101 8.54 14.13 6.25
CA MET A 101 9.91 14.09 6.74
C MET A 101 10.09 15.10 7.88
N VAL A 102 10.85 14.71 8.90
CA VAL A 102 11.47 15.65 9.84
C VAL A 102 12.82 16.08 9.25
N PRO A 103 13.02 17.34 8.83
CA PRO A 103 14.29 17.79 8.27
C PRO A 103 15.41 17.81 9.30
N THR A 104 16.66 17.76 8.85
CA THR A 104 17.85 17.88 9.72
C THR A 104 18.17 19.32 10.10
N SER A 105 17.63 20.32 9.39
CA SER A 105 17.74 21.74 9.75
C SER A 105 16.37 22.33 10.12
N SER A 106 16.32 23.06 11.23
CA SER A 106 15.11 23.78 11.66
C SER A 106 14.65 24.87 10.68
N SER A 107 15.57 25.41 9.88
CA SER A 107 15.23 26.37 8.80
C SER A 107 14.35 25.77 7.69
N GLN A 108 14.27 24.44 7.59
CA GLN A 108 13.47 23.73 6.59
C GLN A 108 12.05 23.39 7.08
N PHE A 109 11.78 23.45 8.39
CA PHE A 109 10.51 22.98 8.98
C PHE A 109 9.27 23.68 8.40
N ALA A 110 9.39 24.97 8.05
CA ALA A 110 8.29 25.75 7.48
C ALA A 110 7.82 25.25 6.10
N ALA A 111 8.68 24.54 5.35
CA ALA A 111 8.35 24.03 4.01
C ALA A 111 7.37 22.85 4.02
N GLU A 112 7.30 22.09 5.12
CA GLU A 112 6.35 20.98 5.29
C GLU A 112 4.92 21.47 5.58
N LYS A 113 4.79 22.65 6.20
CA LYS A 113 3.53 23.16 6.76
C LYS A 113 2.38 23.28 5.75
N PRO A 114 2.56 23.77 4.50
CA PRO A 114 1.46 23.97 3.57
C PRO A 114 0.70 22.70 3.18
N THR A 115 1.40 21.57 3.01
CA THR A 115 0.77 20.27 2.73
C THR A 115 0.24 19.61 4.02
N ILE A 116 0.89 19.82 5.16
CA ILE A 116 0.39 19.41 6.49
C ILE A 116 -0.95 20.08 6.82
N ASP A 117 -1.07 21.39 6.64
CA ASP A 117 -2.30 22.16 6.89
C ASP A 117 -3.43 21.70 5.96
N ALA A 118 -3.14 21.47 4.68
CA ALA A 118 -4.13 20.98 3.72
C ALA A 118 -4.58 19.54 4.01
N ALA A 119 -3.67 18.64 4.40
CA ALA A 119 -4.05 17.29 4.83
C ALA A 119 -4.97 17.34 6.06
N LYS A 120 -4.62 18.17 7.07
CA LYS A 120 -5.42 18.40 8.27
C LYS A 120 -6.82 18.95 7.94
N SER A 121 -6.97 19.86 6.97
CA SER A 121 -8.28 20.44 6.63
C SER A 121 -9.23 19.46 5.93
N TYR A 122 -8.72 18.41 5.28
CA TYR A 122 -9.50 17.25 4.81
C TYR A 122 -9.68 16.15 5.88
N GLY A 123 -9.25 16.40 7.12
CA GLY A 123 -9.34 15.44 8.23
C GLY A 123 -8.33 14.29 8.17
N ALA A 124 -7.24 14.44 7.41
CA ALA A 124 -6.18 13.43 7.36
C ALA A 124 -5.26 13.53 8.60
N THR A 125 -4.83 12.37 9.07
CA THR A 125 -3.88 12.20 10.17
C THR A 125 -2.45 12.42 9.66
N VAL A 126 -1.66 13.26 10.34
CA VAL A 126 -0.27 13.53 9.95
C VAL A 126 0.69 12.76 10.86
N ILE A 127 1.56 11.95 10.26
CA ILE A 127 2.64 11.22 10.95
C ILE A 127 4.00 11.67 10.40
N ALA A 128 5.02 11.77 11.24
CA ALA A 128 6.32 12.32 10.85
C ALA A 128 7.46 11.35 11.15
N THR A 129 8.43 11.22 10.24
CA THR A 129 9.59 10.35 10.41
C THR A 129 10.90 11.11 10.17
N ALA A 130 11.90 10.85 11.01
CA ALA A 130 13.25 11.37 10.84
C ALA A 130 14.19 10.33 10.20
N TRP A 131 14.77 10.67 9.04
CA TRP A 131 15.81 9.86 8.38
C TRP A 131 17.19 10.01 9.02
N ASN A 132 17.46 11.19 9.60
CA ASN A 132 18.74 11.55 10.20
C ASN A 132 18.51 12.56 11.32
N ALA A 133 19.40 12.57 12.31
CA ALA A 133 19.52 13.69 13.24
C ALA A 133 20.34 14.84 12.60
N PRO A 134 20.35 16.05 13.20
CA PRO A 134 21.31 17.09 12.81
C PRO A 134 22.75 16.56 12.91
N ALA A 135 23.59 16.82 11.90
CA ALA A 135 24.89 16.13 11.76
C ALA A 135 25.84 16.30 12.97
N SER A 136 25.75 17.40 13.72
CA SER A 136 26.50 17.60 14.97
C SER A 136 26.19 16.55 16.04
N MET A 137 24.97 16.00 16.04
CA MET A 137 24.46 14.98 16.95
C MET A 137 24.82 13.54 16.53
N MET A 138 25.38 13.35 15.34
CA MET A 138 25.70 12.03 14.78
C MET A 138 27.19 11.74 14.79
N ASP A 139 27.55 10.46 14.88
CA ASP A 139 28.90 9.94 14.61
C ASP A 139 28.79 8.89 13.49
N GLY A 140 29.37 9.19 12.32
CA GLY A 140 29.02 8.50 11.08
C GLY A 140 27.51 8.49 10.84
N LEU A 141 26.91 7.30 10.74
CA LEU A 141 25.46 7.08 10.59
C LEU A 141 24.75 6.76 11.93
N TYR A 142 25.38 6.98 13.08
CA TYR A 142 24.81 6.63 14.40
C TYR A 142 24.52 7.88 15.24
N LEU A 143 23.48 7.83 16.08
CA LEU A 143 23.16 8.92 17.00
C LEU A 143 24.09 8.87 18.23
N LYS A 144 24.81 9.97 18.52
CA LYS A 144 25.61 10.08 19.75
C LYS A 144 24.72 9.96 20.98
N SER A 145 25.06 9.08 21.92
CA SER A 145 24.35 8.91 23.20
C SER A 145 24.24 10.23 23.99
N SER A 146 25.32 11.02 23.99
CA SER A 146 25.37 12.38 24.58
C SER A 146 24.45 13.40 23.91
N SER A 147 23.89 13.10 22.74
CA SER A 147 23.00 13.99 21.98
C SER A 147 21.52 13.57 22.03
N TRP A 148 21.14 12.51 22.74
CA TRP A 148 19.75 12.02 22.80
C TRP A 148 18.74 13.10 23.21
N ALA A 149 19.03 13.88 24.25
CA ALA A 149 18.15 14.97 24.69
C ALA A 149 18.04 16.10 23.66
N ASN A 150 19.15 16.45 23.00
CA ASN A 150 19.19 17.46 21.94
C ASN A 150 18.42 17.00 20.70
N TYR A 151 18.48 15.71 20.38
CA TYR A 151 17.72 15.13 19.27
C TYR A 151 16.22 15.11 19.56
N ALA A 152 15.81 14.70 20.76
CA ALA A 152 14.41 14.79 21.19
C ALA A 152 13.90 16.24 21.15
N ALA A 153 14.72 17.22 21.55
CA ALA A 153 14.40 18.64 21.44
C ALA A 153 14.28 19.12 19.98
N HIS A 154 15.09 18.60 19.05
CA HIS A 154 14.97 18.87 17.60
C HIS A 154 13.65 18.31 17.03
N LEU A 155 13.29 17.07 17.38
CA LEU A 155 12.01 16.46 17.02
C LEU A 155 10.83 17.29 17.57
N LYS A 156 10.89 17.72 18.83
CA LYS A 156 9.89 18.61 19.45
C LYS A 156 9.80 19.98 18.79
N ALA A 157 10.94 20.56 18.37
CA ALA A 157 10.95 21.81 17.62
C ALA A 157 10.23 21.65 16.27
N TYR A 158 10.41 20.52 15.58
CA TYR A 158 9.66 20.20 14.36
C TYR A 158 8.16 20.08 14.62
N THR A 159 7.74 19.24 15.58
CA THR A 159 6.30 19.04 15.86
C THR A 159 5.61 20.34 16.25
N THR A 160 6.32 21.22 16.97
CA THR A 160 5.83 22.56 17.31
C THR A 160 5.68 23.44 16.07
N ALA A 161 6.71 23.51 15.21
CA ALA A 161 6.72 24.36 14.01
C ALA A 161 5.63 24.00 12.98
N VAL A 162 5.29 22.72 12.83
CA VAL A 162 4.24 22.26 11.90
C VAL A 162 2.83 22.23 12.51
N GLY A 163 2.65 22.76 13.73
CA GLY A 163 1.36 22.81 14.42
C GLY A 163 0.84 21.43 14.82
N GLY A 164 1.71 20.58 15.37
CA GLY A 164 1.44 19.23 15.86
C GLY A 164 1.41 18.14 14.78
N VAL A 165 1.71 16.91 15.20
CA VAL A 165 1.53 15.67 14.43
C VAL A 165 0.89 14.61 15.34
N TYR A 166 0.22 13.61 14.75
CA TYR A 166 -0.46 12.54 15.49
C TYR A 166 0.52 11.56 16.13
N ALA A 167 1.59 11.22 15.40
CA ALA A 167 2.72 10.47 15.91
C ALA A 167 4.01 10.85 15.20
N LEU A 168 5.14 10.60 15.86
CA LEU A 168 6.48 10.82 15.32
C LEU A 168 7.34 9.55 15.49
N SER A 169 8.10 9.21 14.46
CA SER A 169 9.16 8.20 14.50
C SER A 169 10.54 8.87 14.55
N PRO A 170 11.37 8.57 15.57
CA PRO A 170 12.73 9.08 15.63
C PRO A 170 13.73 8.39 14.67
N TRP A 171 13.32 7.37 13.90
CA TRP A 171 14.15 6.68 12.90
C TRP A 171 13.33 6.24 11.68
N ASN A 172 13.91 6.34 10.48
CA ASN A 172 13.48 5.62 9.28
C ASN A 172 14.41 4.43 9.04
N GLU A 173 13.86 3.24 8.80
CA GLU A 173 14.60 2.06 8.31
C GLU A 173 15.93 1.77 9.05
N PRO A 174 15.94 1.80 10.39
CA PRO A 174 17.18 1.77 11.18
C PRO A 174 17.97 0.46 11.03
N ASN A 175 17.32 -0.59 10.51
CA ASN A 175 17.91 -1.89 10.19
C ASN A 175 18.37 -2.05 8.72
N TYR A 176 18.22 -1.03 7.86
CA TYR A 176 18.63 -1.09 6.45
C TYR A 176 20.06 -0.55 6.26
N SER A 177 21.03 -1.41 6.53
CA SER A 177 22.48 -1.11 6.50
C SER A 177 23.08 -0.77 5.12
N ALA A 178 22.30 -0.87 4.05
CA ALA A 178 22.69 -0.41 2.71
C ALA A 178 22.24 1.04 2.41
N SER A 179 21.60 1.72 3.36
CA SER A 179 21.18 3.12 3.24
C SER A 179 22.25 4.11 3.73
N GLY A 180 22.13 5.37 3.28
CA GLY A 180 22.88 6.52 3.82
C GLY A 180 22.13 7.26 4.93
N TRP A 181 21.24 6.56 5.65
CA TRP A 181 20.39 7.12 6.71
C TRP A 181 20.91 6.72 8.10
N MET A 182 20.34 7.30 9.15
CA MET A 182 20.75 7.00 10.52
C MET A 182 20.35 5.58 10.93
N HIS A 183 21.32 4.75 11.29
CA HIS A 183 21.11 3.38 11.74
C HIS A 183 20.83 3.31 13.25
N ALA A 184 20.21 2.21 13.69
CA ALA A 184 20.15 1.80 15.10
C ALA A 184 19.70 0.34 15.24
N THR A 185 20.17 -0.35 16.28
CA THR A 185 19.55 -1.61 16.71
C THR A 185 18.19 -1.34 17.39
N ALA A 186 17.31 -2.36 17.40
CA ALA A 186 16.04 -2.29 18.10
C ALA A 186 16.18 -1.92 19.59
N ALA A 187 17.28 -2.33 20.23
CA ALA A 187 17.60 -2.02 21.62
C ALA A 187 17.98 -0.54 21.82
N GLU A 188 18.74 0.06 20.90
CA GLU A 188 19.10 1.49 20.97
C GLU A 188 17.88 2.39 20.78
N ILE A 189 17.00 2.07 19.82
CA ILE A 189 15.73 2.79 19.61
C ILE A 189 14.85 2.66 20.85
N ALA A 190 14.75 1.44 21.41
CA ALA A 190 13.99 1.21 22.64
C ALA A 190 14.54 2.03 23.81
N ASN A 191 15.86 2.07 23.99
CA ASN A 191 16.48 2.84 25.07
C ASN A 191 16.32 4.36 24.87
N PHE A 192 16.41 4.86 23.62
CA PHE A 192 16.08 6.24 23.29
C PHE A 192 14.61 6.56 23.63
N VAL A 193 13.65 5.76 23.15
CA VAL A 193 12.22 6.02 23.39
C VAL A 193 11.88 5.91 24.88
N ALA A 194 12.48 4.96 25.60
CA ALA A 194 12.33 4.86 27.05
C ALA A 194 12.83 6.12 27.78
N ALA A 195 13.98 6.67 27.39
CA ALA A 195 14.58 7.84 28.01
C ALA A 195 13.99 9.19 27.55
N GLN A 196 13.54 9.29 26.30
CA GLN A 196 13.26 10.57 25.62
C GLN A 196 11.94 10.63 24.84
N GLY A 197 11.15 9.55 24.78
CA GLY A 197 9.93 9.51 23.95
C GLY A 197 8.95 10.67 24.22
N ASP A 198 8.68 10.97 25.48
CA ASP A 198 7.77 12.06 25.88
C ASP A 198 8.34 13.46 25.55
N ASN A 199 9.66 13.57 25.43
CA ASN A 199 10.36 14.81 25.09
C ASN A 199 10.33 15.13 23.59
N CYS A 200 9.90 14.20 22.74
CA CYS A 200 9.86 14.36 21.27
C CYS A 200 8.69 15.21 20.75
N GLY A 201 7.78 15.67 21.63
CA GLY A 201 6.72 16.63 21.28
C GLY A 201 5.50 16.05 20.56
N ALA A 202 5.45 14.73 20.32
CA ALA A 202 4.29 13.98 19.85
C ALA A 202 4.36 12.52 20.36
N PRO A 203 3.24 11.76 20.36
CA PRO A 203 3.27 10.33 20.66
C PRO A 203 4.22 9.57 19.72
N ILE A 204 4.89 8.53 20.21
CA ILE A 204 5.88 7.79 19.40
C ILE A 204 5.21 6.73 18.53
N MET A 205 5.58 6.66 17.25
CA MET A 205 5.45 5.45 16.44
C MET A 205 6.85 4.86 16.21
N ALA A 206 7.00 3.55 16.29
CA ALA A 206 8.31 2.89 16.23
C ALA A 206 8.17 1.38 15.94
N PRO A 207 9.23 0.68 15.49
CA PRO A 207 10.58 1.18 15.23
C PRO A 207 10.91 1.34 13.73
N GLU A 208 9.90 1.35 12.85
CA GLU A 208 10.01 1.50 11.39
C GLU A 208 11.10 0.65 10.68
N PRO A 209 11.19 -0.68 10.93
CA PRO A 209 12.10 -1.53 10.17
C PRO A 209 11.65 -1.64 8.70
N PHE A 210 12.64 -1.63 7.80
CA PHE A 210 12.51 -1.68 6.33
C PHE A 210 11.65 -2.83 5.79
N ASN A 211 11.52 -3.89 6.59
CA ASN A 211 10.97 -5.18 6.21
C ASN A 211 10.04 -5.76 7.30
N MET A 212 9.41 -4.90 8.11
CA MET A 212 8.43 -5.27 9.15
C MET A 212 8.92 -6.43 10.05
N ASP A 213 10.21 -6.48 10.36
CA ASP A 213 10.80 -7.69 10.95
C ASP A 213 10.30 -7.94 12.38
N GLN A 214 9.68 -9.09 12.61
CA GLN A 214 9.08 -9.45 13.90
C GLN A 214 10.12 -9.60 15.01
N THR A 215 11.35 -10.00 14.70
CA THR A 215 12.42 -10.09 15.71
C THR A 215 12.81 -8.70 16.17
N PHE A 216 13.04 -7.78 15.22
CA PHE A 216 13.35 -6.37 15.50
C PHE A 216 12.22 -5.67 16.27
N ILE A 217 10.96 -5.89 15.87
CA ILE A 217 9.76 -5.39 16.58
C ILE A 217 9.67 -5.96 17.99
N ASN A 218 9.84 -7.28 18.17
CA ASN A 218 9.76 -7.92 19.48
C ASN A 218 10.91 -7.49 20.41
N THR A 219 12.13 -7.34 19.91
CA THR A 219 13.27 -6.81 20.66
C THR A 219 13.00 -5.38 21.14
N TYR A 220 12.46 -4.52 20.26
CA TYR A 220 12.06 -3.16 20.63
C TYR A 220 10.97 -3.14 21.71
N LEU A 221 9.91 -3.95 21.53
CA LEU A 221 8.79 -4.08 22.48
C LEU A 221 9.16 -4.78 23.80
N GLY A 222 10.33 -5.42 23.89
CA GLY A 222 10.84 -6.02 25.12
C GLY A 222 11.18 -4.98 26.20
N ASN A 223 11.50 -3.74 25.81
CA ASN A 223 11.64 -2.64 26.75
C ASN A 223 10.24 -2.11 27.14
N ALA A 224 9.79 -2.43 28.36
CA ALA A 224 8.46 -2.06 28.84
C ALA A 224 8.21 -0.53 28.85
N THR A 225 9.23 0.28 29.13
CA THR A 225 9.15 1.75 29.15
C THR A 225 9.09 2.33 27.73
N ALA A 226 9.77 1.73 26.76
CA ALA A 226 9.60 2.09 25.35
C ALA A 226 8.19 1.71 24.86
N LYS A 227 7.75 0.49 25.21
CA LYS A 227 6.43 -0.04 24.85
C LYS A 227 5.27 0.78 25.45
N SER A 228 5.41 1.35 26.65
CA SER A 228 4.36 2.22 27.21
C SER A 228 4.23 3.54 26.43
N LYS A 229 5.36 4.14 26.02
CA LYS A 229 5.43 5.42 25.27
C LYS A 229 5.12 5.29 23.77
N THR A 230 5.22 4.09 23.22
CA THR A 230 4.85 3.78 21.82
C THR A 230 3.32 3.79 21.66
N LEU A 231 2.77 4.65 20.80
CA LEU A 231 1.35 4.68 20.47
C LEU A 231 0.95 3.47 19.60
N PHE A 232 1.69 3.23 18.52
CA PHE A 232 1.49 2.11 17.60
C PHE A 232 2.82 1.62 17.02
N VAL A 233 2.84 0.37 16.54
CA VAL A 233 4.00 -0.19 15.85
C VAL A 233 3.93 0.17 14.37
N SER A 234 5.05 0.67 13.85
CA SER A 234 5.21 1.08 12.44
C SER A 234 6.35 0.31 11.78
N GLY A 235 6.27 0.11 10.47
CA GLY A 235 7.22 -0.66 9.66
C GLY A 235 6.90 -0.63 8.18
N HIS A 236 7.90 -0.93 7.35
CA HIS A 236 7.82 -0.96 5.88
C HIS A 236 7.84 -2.42 5.41
N ILE A 237 7.49 -2.71 4.16
CA ILE A 237 7.39 -4.09 3.63
C ILE A 237 8.33 -4.41 2.46
N TYR A 238 9.41 -3.64 2.30
CA TYR A 238 10.37 -3.90 1.23
C TYR A 238 10.98 -5.31 1.36
N GLY A 239 10.79 -6.13 0.33
CA GLY A 239 11.23 -7.52 0.30
C GLY A 239 10.44 -8.50 1.17
N LYS A 240 9.22 -8.14 1.64
CA LYS A 240 8.38 -9.00 2.50
C LYS A 240 6.90 -8.93 2.14
N THR A 241 6.28 -10.11 1.99
CA THR A 241 4.81 -10.23 1.95
C THR A 241 4.21 -9.85 3.33
N PRO A 242 3.08 -9.12 3.40
CA PRO A 242 2.39 -8.85 4.65
C PRO A 242 1.99 -10.12 5.42
N TYR A 243 2.08 -10.08 6.74
CA TYR A 243 1.85 -11.24 7.61
C TYR A 243 1.34 -10.85 9.00
N ASN A 244 0.62 -11.76 9.65
CA ASN A 244 0.04 -11.52 10.96
C ASN A 244 1.13 -11.59 12.05
N LEU A 245 1.42 -10.46 12.70
CA LEU A 245 2.41 -10.33 13.77
C LEU A 245 1.94 -10.89 15.13
N GLY A 246 0.68 -11.34 15.23
CA GLY A 246 0.05 -11.78 16.46
C GLY A 246 -0.30 -10.63 17.41
N ASN A 247 -0.72 -10.96 18.64
CA ASN A 247 -1.05 -9.95 19.64
C ASN A 247 0.22 -9.38 20.30
N ILE A 248 0.83 -8.39 19.66
CA ILE A 248 1.96 -7.63 20.21
C ILE A 248 1.54 -6.57 21.25
N GLY A 249 0.25 -6.37 21.49
CA GLY A 249 -0.29 -5.36 22.43
C GLY A 249 -0.26 -3.91 21.91
N LYS A 250 -0.15 -3.73 20.59
CA LYS A 250 -0.20 -2.46 19.85
C LYS A 250 -0.84 -2.70 18.48
N SER A 251 -1.46 -1.67 17.87
CA SER A 251 -1.85 -1.74 16.45
C SER A 251 -0.61 -1.65 15.56
N VAL A 252 -0.61 -2.36 14.43
CA VAL A 252 0.44 -2.29 13.40
C VAL A 252 0.01 -1.37 12.27
N TRP A 253 0.89 -0.51 11.79
CA TRP A 253 0.69 0.37 10.64
C TRP A 253 1.80 0.12 9.63
N MET A 254 1.45 -0.13 8.37
CA MET A 254 2.44 -0.14 7.28
C MET A 254 2.66 1.32 6.86
N THR A 255 3.86 1.86 7.11
CA THR A 255 4.15 3.30 7.00
C THR A 255 4.90 3.72 5.74
N GLU A 256 5.44 2.78 4.95
CA GLU A 256 6.02 3.07 3.63
C GLU A 256 6.11 1.81 2.76
N HIS A 257 5.66 1.92 1.50
CA HIS A 257 6.07 1.01 0.43
C HIS A 257 5.86 1.61 -0.96
N TYR A 258 6.47 0.99 -1.97
CA TYR A 258 6.06 1.05 -3.37
C TYR A 258 6.28 -0.32 -4.02
N THR A 259 5.37 -0.77 -4.89
CA THR A 259 5.48 -2.08 -5.57
C THR A 259 6.62 -2.12 -6.58
N ASN A 260 6.79 -1.06 -7.37
CA ASN A 260 7.89 -0.91 -8.33
C ASN A 260 8.14 0.56 -8.68
N SER A 261 9.31 1.11 -8.31
CA SER A 261 9.69 2.51 -8.55
C SER A 261 10.17 2.81 -9.97
N SER A 262 10.23 1.81 -10.86
CA SER A 262 10.69 1.93 -12.25
C SER A 262 9.55 1.78 -13.26
N ILE A 263 8.34 1.44 -12.81
CA ILE A 263 7.14 1.25 -13.64
C ILE A 263 6.13 2.34 -13.28
N SER A 264 5.41 2.88 -14.28
CA SER A 264 4.42 3.93 -14.03
C SER A 264 3.26 3.45 -13.15
N GLY A 265 2.68 4.36 -12.36
CA GLY A 265 1.44 4.13 -11.62
C GLY A 265 0.22 3.99 -12.54
N ASN A 266 0.38 4.23 -13.85
CA ASN A 266 -0.61 3.91 -14.87
C ASN A 266 -0.45 2.51 -15.49
N ASP A 267 0.62 1.78 -15.19
CA ASP A 267 0.69 0.36 -15.54
C ASP A 267 -0.35 -0.43 -14.73
N TRP A 268 -1.17 -1.22 -15.42
CA TRP A 268 -2.30 -1.88 -14.77
C TRP A 268 -1.88 -3.07 -13.90
N ASN A 269 -0.82 -3.78 -14.27
CA ASN A 269 -0.34 -4.93 -13.50
C ASN A 269 0.32 -4.45 -12.19
N ASN A 270 1.09 -3.36 -12.25
CA ASN A 270 1.67 -2.68 -11.09
C ASN A 270 0.58 -2.13 -10.14
N ALA A 271 -0.45 -1.49 -10.70
CA ALA A 271 -1.59 -1.02 -9.91
C ALA A 271 -2.38 -2.18 -9.25
N MET A 272 -2.58 -3.30 -9.96
CA MET A 272 -3.25 -4.49 -9.40
C MET A 272 -2.39 -5.24 -8.37
N ALA A 273 -1.06 -5.21 -8.49
CA ALA A 273 -0.16 -5.68 -7.44
C ALA A 273 -0.34 -4.86 -6.16
N ALA A 274 -0.41 -3.53 -6.26
CA ALA A 274 -0.69 -2.67 -5.11
C ALA A 274 -2.09 -2.92 -4.52
N ALA A 275 -3.10 -3.21 -5.35
CA ALA A 275 -4.44 -3.60 -4.87
C ALA A 275 -4.37 -4.84 -3.96
N LYS A 276 -3.64 -5.87 -4.41
CA LYS A 276 -3.42 -7.11 -3.66
C LYS A 276 -2.60 -6.89 -2.40
N GLU A 277 -1.57 -6.05 -2.45
CA GLU A 277 -0.72 -5.72 -1.30
C GLU A 277 -1.50 -4.96 -0.19
N ILE A 278 -2.38 -4.02 -0.57
CA ILE A 278 -3.28 -3.34 0.36
C ILE A 278 -4.26 -4.36 0.98
N HIS A 279 -4.85 -5.26 0.19
CA HIS A 279 -5.66 -6.36 0.70
C HIS A 279 -4.88 -7.20 1.72
N ASP A 280 -3.64 -7.60 1.41
CA ASP A 280 -2.81 -8.45 2.27
C ASP A 280 -2.46 -7.76 3.59
N CYS A 281 -2.15 -6.46 3.57
CA CYS A 281 -1.95 -5.65 4.78
C CYS A 281 -3.21 -5.64 5.67
N MET A 282 -4.39 -5.45 5.07
CA MET A 282 -5.65 -5.46 5.80
C MET A 282 -6.04 -6.86 6.30
N ASN A 283 -5.65 -7.92 5.58
CA ASN A 283 -5.86 -9.31 6.00
C ASN A 283 -4.88 -9.78 7.09
N ALA A 284 -3.65 -9.24 7.09
CA ALA A 284 -2.64 -9.43 8.13
C ALA A 284 -2.99 -8.80 9.50
N GLY A 285 -4.15 -8.13 9.60
CA GLY A 285 -4.61 -7.48 10.82
C GLY A 285 -4.05 -6.07 11.04
N TRP A 286 -3.38 -5.48 10.03
CA TRP A 286 -2.78 -4.16 10.15
C TRP A 286 -3.82 -3.04 9.94
N ALA A 287 -3.63 -1.91 10.62
CA ALA A 287 -4.62 -0.84 10.74
C ALA A 287 -4.46 0.29 9.71
N ALA A 288 -3.31 0.38 9.04
CA ALA A 288 -3.01 1.41 8.05
C ALA A 288 -2.10 0.91 6.94
N TYR A 289 -2.21 1.55 5.78
CA TYR A 289 -1.31 1.38 4.63
C TYR A 289 -0.92 2.77 4.11
N VAL A 290 0.38 3.04 4.00
CA VAL A 290 0.92 4.31 3.53
C VAL A 290 1.90 4.05 2.39
N TRP A 291 1.57 4.56 1.21
CA TRP A 291 2.49 4.54 0.06
C TRP A 291 3.71 5.43 0.32
N TRP A 292 4.75 5.30 -0.50
CA TRP A 292 5.82 6.29 -0.58
C TRP A 292 5.31 7.60 -1.23
N TYR A 293 6.07 8.26 -2.10
CA TYR A 293 5.68 9.57 -2.65
C TYR A 293 4.26 9.61 -3.24
N ILE A 294 3.41 10.52 -2.73
CA ILE A 294 2.06 10.80 -3.26
C ILE A 294 2.16 11.25 -4.71
N ARG A 295 3.10 12.15 -5.02
CA ARG A 295 3.42 12.56 -6.40
C ARG A 295 4.68 11.86 -6.90
N ARG A 296 4.52 10.94 -7.85
CA ARG A 296 5.61 10.41 -8.68
C ARG A 296 5.05 9.70 -9.92
N PHE A 297 5.84 9.52 -10.95
CA PHE A 297 5.41 8.78 -12.15
C PHE A 297 4.96 7.33 -11.85
N TYR A 298 5.50 6.74 -10.78
CA TYR A 298 5.11 5.43 -10.22
C TYR A 298 4.08 5.51 -9.06
N GLY A 299 3.73 6.71 -8.62
CA GLY A 299 2.88 6.97 -7.46
C GLY A 299 1.39 7.15 -7.82
N PRO A 300 0.54 7.42 -6.82
CA PRO A 300 -0.90 7.57 -7.01
C PRO A 300 -1.31 8.87 -7.73
N ILE A 301 -0.42 9.87 -7.77
CA ILE A 301 -0.56 11.09 -8.58
C ILE A 301 0.73 11.26 -9.41
N ASP A 302 0.62 11.55 -10.71
CA ASP A 302 1.79 11.79 -11.57
C ASP A 302 2.32 13.24 -11.48
N GLU A 303 3.47 13.51 -12.08
CA GLU A 303 4.07 14.85 -12.13
C GLU A 303 3.19 15.90 -12.84
N ASN A 304 2.28 15.48 -13.72
CA ASN A 304 1.28 16.33 -14.38
C ASN A 304 0.02 16.55 -13.52
N SER A 305 -0.01 16.00 -12.31
CA SER A 305 -1.14 16.06 -11.37
C SER A 305 -2.36 15.20 -11.76
N ASN A 306 -2.20 14.18 -12.61
CA ASN A 306 -3.25 13.20 -12.87
C ASN A 306 -3.30 12.15 -11.75
N ILE A 307 -4.50 11.71 -11.36
CA ILE A 307 -4.66 10.50 -10.54
C ILE A 307 -4.36 9.30 -11.44
N THR A 308 -3.40 8.47 -11.05
CA THR A 308 -2.95 7.32 -11.84
C THR A 308 -3.84 6.09 -11.60
N LYS A 309 -3.67 5.00 -12.36
CA LYS A 309 -4.35 3.71 -12.08
C LYS A 309 -4.12 3.23 -10.65
N LEU A 310 -2.90 3.36 -10.13
CA LEU A 310 -2.57 3.15 -8.72
C LEU A 310 -3.37 4.09 -7.80
N GLY A 311 -3.49 5.37 -8.15
CA GLY A 311 -4.34 6.32 -7.41
C GLY A 311 -5.81 5.89 -7.36
N TYR A 312 -6.37 5.41 -8.46
CA TYR A 312 -7.72 4.84 -8.49
C TYR A 312 -7.84 3.55 -7.66
N VAL A 313 -6.86 2.65 -7.72
CA VAL A 313 -6.76 1.48 -6.83
C VAL A 313 -6.74 1.89 -5.35
N MET A 314 -5.93 2.87 -4.96
CA MET A 314 -5.93 3.38 -3.58
C MET A 314 -7.27 4.03 -3.22
N THR A 315 -7.96 4.67 -4.17
CA THR A 315 -9.28 5.29 -3.97
C THR A 315 -10.35 4.26 -3.56
N HIS A 316 -10.29 3.03 -4.10
CA HIS A 316 -11.19 1.93 -3.74
C HIS A 316 -11.17 1.57 -2.24
N PHE A 317 -10.07 1.85 -1.56
CA PHE A 317 -9.94 1.74 -0.10
C PHE A 317 -10.13 3.11 0.58
N ALA A 318 -9.27 4.08 0.27
CA ALA A 318 -9.11 5.34 1.01
C ALA A 318 -10.38 6.19 1.07
N ARG A 319 -11.11 6.32 -0.05
CA ARG A 319 -12.31 7.15 -0.13
C ARG A 319 -13.48 6.58 0.68
N TYR A 320 -13.59 5.26 0.71
CA TYR A 320 -14.78 4.55 1.20
C TYR A 320 -14.61 3.98 2.62
N ILE A 321 -13.40 3.56 2.99
CA ILE A 321 -13.03 3.03 4.31
C ILE A 321 -12.35 4.16 5.10
N ARG A 322 -13.15 5.00 5.75
CA ARG A 322 -12.63 6.16 6.52
C ARG A 322 -12.00 5.72 7.85
N PRO A 323 -11.10 6.52 8.45
CA PRO A 323 -10.61 6.26 9.80
C PRO A 323 -11.76 6.01 10.79
N GLY A 324 -11.62 4.99 11.63
CA GLY A 324 -12.67 4.55 12.56
C GLY A 324 -13.61 3.47 12.02
N TYR A 325 -13.61 3.18 10.71
CA TYR A 325 -14.20 1.92 10.22
C TYR A 325 -13.46 0.74 10.84
N THR A 326 -14.16 -0.37 11.08
CA THR A 326 -13.56 -1.60 11.61
C THR A 326 -13.67 -2.71 10.57
N LYS A 327 -12.57 -3.41 10.29
CA LYS A 327 -12.59 -4.59 9.43
C LYS A 327 -13.47 -5.66 10.08
N ILE A 328 -14.20 -6.42 9.28
CA ILE A 328 -15.05 -7.52 9.74
C ILE A 328 -14.62 -8.85 9.12
N ALA A 329 -15.14 -9.95 9.66
CA ALA A 329 -14.86 -11.29 9.18
C ALA A 329 -15.47 -11.53 7.80
N CYS A 330 -14.62 -11.99 6.89
CA CYS A 330 -14.97 -12.56 5.60
C CYS A 330 -13.84 -13.47 5.12
N PRO A 331 -14.09 -14.43 4.20
CA PRO A 331 -13.03 -15.11 3.49
C PRO A 331 -12.08 -14.10 2.82
N ALA A 332 -10.77 -14.32 2.96
CA ALA A 332 -9.77 -13.49 2.27
C ALA A 332 -9.71 -13.81 0.77
N ASN A 333 -9.80 -15.10 0.43
CA ASN A 333 -9.80 -15.62 -0.93
C ASN A 333 -10.96 -16.64 -1.12
N PRO A 334 -12.22 -16.17 -1.30
CA PRO A 334 -13.40 -17.05 -1.45
C PRO A 334 -13.42 -17.87 -2.75
N THR A 335 -12.77 -17.38 -3.80
CA THR A 335 -12.59 -18.06 -5.08
C THR A 335 -11.15 -17.86 -5.52
N THR A 336 -10.50 -18.84 -6.15
CA THR A 336 -9.14 -18.70 -6.68
C THR A 336 -9.00 -17.42 -7.52
N GLY A 337 -8.03 -16.57 -7.16
CA GLY A 337 -7.81 -15.26 -7.81
C GLY A 337 -8.80 -14.14 -7.46
N VAL A 338 -9.83 -14.39 -6.63
CA VAL A 338 -10.72 -13.36 -6.09
C VAL A 338 -10.38 -13.07 -4.62
N TYR A 339 -10.04 -11.83 -4.30
CA TYR A 339 -9.61 -11.42 -2.96
C TYR A 339 -10.58 -10.42 -2.35
N THR A 340 -11.16 -10.72 -1.19
CA THR A 340 -12.23 -9.92 -0.55
C THR A 340 -11.86 -9.44 0.85
N THR A 341 -12.14 -8.17 1.13
CA THR A 341 -12.16 -7.61 2.49
C THR A 341 -13.43 -6.82 2.73
N ALA A 342 -13.96 -6.85 3.96
CA ALA A 342 -15.15 -6.12 4.34
C ALA A 342 -14.94 -5.31 5.63
N TYR A 343 -15.66 -4.20 5.75
CA TYR A 343 -15.51 -3.19 6.79
C TYR A 343 -16.87 -2.62 7.18
N LYS A 344 -17.04 -2.24 8.45
CA LYS A 344 -18.26 -1.58 8.95
C LYS A 344 -18.00 -0.23 9.63
N SER A 345 -19.00 0.63 9.60
CA SER A 345 -19.15 1.77 10.51
C SER A 345 -20.63 1.98 10.84
N GLY A 346 -21.01 1.74 12.09
CA GLY A 346 -22.42 1.55 12.45
C GLY A 346 -23.04 0.37 11.68
N SER A 347 -24.16 0.64 10.99
CA SER A 347 -24.81 -0.28 10.03
C SER A 347 -24.18 -0.27 8.63
N LYS A 348 -23.40 0.75 8.27
CA LYS A 348 -22.87 0.90 6.92
C LYS A 348 -21.76 -0.12 6.65
N ILE A 349 -21.88 -0.84 5.54
CA ILE A 349 -20.93 -1.86 5.09
C ILE A 349 -20.17 -1.39 3.85
N VAL A 350 -18.87 -1.66 3.80
CA VAL A 350 -18.03 -1.51 2.61
C VAL A 350 -17.33 -2.85 2.34
N ILE A 351 -17.40 -3.32 1.09
CA ILE A 351 -16.71 -4.55 0.63
C ILE A 351 -15.78 -4.16 -0.52
N VAL A 352 -14.52 -4.56 -0.45
CA VAL A 352 -13.56 -4.44 -1.56
C VAL A 352 -13.27 -5.85 -2.08
N ALA A 353 -13.49 -6.07 -3.37
CA ALA A 353 -13.29 -7.32 -4.09
C ALA A 353 -12.35 -7.08 -5.28
N ILE A 354 -11.25 -7.83 -5.33
CA ILE A 354 -10.23 -7.78 -6.39
C ILE A 354 -10.30 -9.10 -7.16
N ASN A 355 -10.44 -9.05 -8.48
CA ASN A 355 -10.29 -10.22 -9.35
C ASN A 355 -8.97 -10.11 -10.10
N THR A 356 -8.03 -11.03 -9.85
CA THR A 356 -6.75 -11.13 -10.57
C THR A 356 -6.81 -12.11 -11.74
N ASN A 357 -7.94 -12.79 -11.97
CA ASN A 357 -8.09 -13.71 -13.10
C ASN A 357 -8.15 -12.94 -14.42
N ALA A 358 -7.67 -13.58 -15.49
CA ALA A 358 -7.76 -13.08 -16.86
C ALA A 358 -9.21 -13.04 -17.40
N GLU A 359 -10.15 -13.67 -16.70
CA GLU A 359 -11.55 -13.82 -17.08
C GLU A 359 -12.51 -13.18 -16.07
N ILE A 360 -13.75 -12.95 -16.52
CA ILE A 360 -14.85 -12.52 -15.65
C ILE A 360 -15.12 -13.62 -14.63
N THR A 361 -15.04 -13.30 -13.33
CA THR A 361 -15.36 -14.25 -12.25
C THR A 361 -16.67 -13.86 -11.57
N TYR A 362 -17.65 -14.77 -11.53
CA TYR A 362 -18.87 -14.59 -10.74
C TYR A 362 -18.58 -14.92 -9.28
N GLN A 363 -18.76 -13.95 -8.39
CA GLN A 363 -18.59 -14.13 -6.94
C GLN A 363 -19.94 -13.96 -6.23
N PRO A 364 -20.50 -15.04 -5.64
CA PRO A 364 -21.64 -14.95 -4.73
C PRO A 364 -21.22 -14.43 -3.35
N PHE A 365 -22.12 -13.70 -2.70
CA PHE A 365 -21.94 -13.07 -1.39
C PHE A 365 -23.17 -13.30 -0.49
N THR A 366 -22.93 -13.40 0.82
CA THR A 366 -23.98 -13.37 1.85
C THR A 366 -23.56 -12.44 2.99
N ILE A 367 -24.53 -11.77 3.62
CA ILE A 367 -24.31 -10.82 4.72
C ILE A 367 -25.14 -11.23 5.93
N SER A 368 -24.50 -11.28 7.10
CA SER A 368 -25.13 -11.52 8.40
C SER A 368 -24.75 -10.43 9.41
N GLY A 369 -25.49 -10.35 10.53
CA GLY A 369 -25.26 -9.35 11.59
C GLY A 369 -25.71 -7.92 11.26
N VAL A 370 -26.23 -7.68 10.05
CA VAL A 370 -26.78 -6.38 9.60
C VAL A 370 -27.74 -6.57 8.42
N THR A 371 -28.74 -5.70 8.29
CA THR A 371 -29.60 -5.64 7.10
C THR A 371 -29.00 -4.68 6.07
N VAL A 372 -28.80 -5.15 4.83
CA VAL A 372 -28.44 -4.31 3.68
C VAL A 372 -29.43 -4.59 2.56
N THR A 373 -30.00 -3.53 1.97
CA THR A 373 -30.98 -3.60 0.87
C THR A 373 -30.35 -3.47 -0.51
N GLY A 374 -29.14 -2.89 -0.59
CA GLY A 374 -28.42 -2.66 -1.83
C GLY A 374 -27.06 -1.99 -1.61
N PHE A 375 -26.28 -1.92 -2.68
CA PHE A 375 -24.97 -1.27 -2.70
C PHE A 375 -24.84 -0.32 -3.90
N ASN A 376 -24.13 0.79 -3.69
CA ASN A 376 -23.44 1.52 -4.74
C ASN A 376 -22.16 0.75 -5.08
N ARG A 377 -21.98 0.41 -6.35
CA ARG A 377 -20.83 -0.34 -6.87
C ARG A 377 -19.93 0.58 -7.69
N TYR A 378 -18.64 0.58 -7.41
CA TYR A 378 -17.60 1.27 -8.19
C TYR A 378 -16.60 0.23 -8.72
N VAL A 379 -16.16 0.37 -9.98
CA VAL A 379 -15.24 -0.59 -10.63
C VAL A 379 -14.10 0.13 -11.36
N THR A 380 -12.86 -0.33 -11.20
CA THR A 380 -11.69 0.10 -12.00
C THR A 380 -11.07 -1.10 -12.69
N THR A 381 -10.70 -0.93 -13.94
CA THR A 381 -10.03 -1.92 -14.81
C THR A 381 -8.83 -1.26 -15.49
N SER A 382 -8.15 -1.95 -16.41
CA SER A 382 -7.17 -1.32 -17.31
C SER A 382 -7.77 -0.16 -18.14
N SER A 383 -9.03 -0.27 -18.57
CA SER A 383 -9.70 0.68 -19.46
C SER A 383 -10.60 1.71 -18.78
N SER A 384 -11.12 1.44 -17.57
CA SER A 384 -12.03 2.34 -16.86
C SER A 384 -11.58 2.68 -15.43
N ASN A 385 -12.12 3.77 -14.87
CA ASN A 385 -11.82 4.26 -13.52
C ASN A 385 -13.12 4.52 -12.76
N LEU A 386 -13.32 3.86 -11.61
CA LEU A 386 -14.46 4.04 -10.69
C LEU A 386 -15.85 4.08 -11.34
N THR A 387 -16.07 3.30 -12.42
CA THR A 387 -17.35 3.20 -13.12
C THR A 387 -18.45 2.80 -12.12
N SER A 388 -19.47 3.64 -11.99
CA SER A 388 -20.53 3.51 -10.99
C SER A 388 -21.73 2.73 -11.50
N SER A 389 -22.33 1.94 -10.61
CA SER A 389 -23.58 1.20 -10.81
C SER A 389 -24.24 0.96 -9.45
N THR A 390 -25.46 0.41 -9.43
CA THR A 390 -26.13 -0.05 -8.21
C THR A 390 -26.50 -1.53 -8.32
N LEU A 391 -26.68 -2.18 -7.16
CA LEU A 391 -27.23 -3.53 -7.08
C LEU A 391 -28.11 -3.66 -5.84
N SER A 392 -29.16 -4.49 -5.94
CA SER A 392 -30.03 -4.84 -4.81
C SER A 392 -29.53 -6.10 -4.10
N VAL A 393 -29.86 -6.22 -2.82
CA VAL A 393 -29.60 -7.41 -1.99
C VAL A 393 -30.95 -7.98 -1.55
N SER A 394 -31.12 -9.30 -1.65
CA SER A 394 -32.36 -9.98 -1.25
C SER A 394 -32.04 -11.04 -0.20
N ASN A 395 -32.74 -11.00 0.95
CA ASN A 395 -32.51 -11.93 2.07
C ASN A 395 -31.02 -12.06 2.45
N GLY A 396 -30.32 -10.92 2.56
CA GLY A 396 -28.88 -10.85 2.86
C GLY A 396 -27.95 -11.40 1.77
N SER A 397 -28.48 -11.85 0.63
CA SER A 397 -27.77 -12.60 -0.40
C SER A 397 -27.73 -11.82 -1.73
N PHE A 398 -26.61 -11.92 -2.45
CA PHE A 398 -26.43 -11.37 -3.79
C PHE A 398 -25.23 -12.03 -4.49
N GLY A 399 -24.96 -11.67 -5.75
CA GLY A 399 -23.73 -12.05 -6.44
C GLY A 399 -23.39 -11.06 -7.54
N ILE A 400 -22.11 -10.96 -7.90
CA ILE A 400 -21.64 -10.05 -8.94
C ILE A 400 -20.62 -10.70 -9.87
N ASN A 401 -20.73 -10.36 -11.16
CA ASN A 401 -19.63 -10.53 -12.11
C ASN A 401 -18.55 -9.48 -11.80
N LEU A 402 -17.37 -9.95 -11.39
CA LEU A 402 -16.14 -9.18 -11.30
C LEU A 402 -15.43 -9.25 -12.66
N PRO A 403 -15.20 -8.12 -13.37
CA PRO A 403 -14.47 -8.15 -14.64
C PRO A 403 -13.07 -8.76 -14.49
N ALA A 404 -12.52 -9.28 -15.60
CA ALA A 404 -11.12 -9.68 -15.69
C ALA A 404 -10.18 -8.57 -15.19
N SER A 405 -9.14 -8.94 -14.43
CA SER A 405 -8.12 -8.05 -13.86
C SER A 405 -8.71 -6.72 -13.38
N SER A 406 -9.51 -6.75 -12.31
CA SER A 406 -10.28 -5.59 -11.83
C SER A 406 -10.36 -5.47 -10.31
N ILE A 407 -10.62 -4.25 -9.84
CA ILE A 407 -11.00 -3.98 -8.45
C ILE A 407 -12.42 -3.38 -8.42
N THR A 408 -13.25 -3.89 -7.52
CA THR A 408 -14.62 -3.46 -7.26
C THR A 408 -14.76 -3.06 -5.79
N THR A 409 -15.33 -1.89 -5.50
CA THR A 409 -15.80 -1.54 -4.15
C THR A 409 -17.31 -1.44 -4.14
N LEU A 410 -17.93 -2.09 -3.17
CA LEU A 410 -19.35 -1.99 -2.84
C LEU A 410 -19.49 -1.14 -1.58
N VAL A 411 -20.34 -0.13 -1.61
CA VAL A 411 -20.66 0.73 -0.46
C VAL A 411 -22.16 0.63 -0.21
N SER A 412 -22.57 0.16 0.96
CA SER A 412 -23.98 -0.09 1.24
C SER A 412 -24.79 1.21 1.10
N ASN A 413 -26.03 1.06 0.65
CA ASN A 413 -27.02 2.11 0.76
C ASN A 413 -27.27 2.43 2.25
N PRO A 414 -27.82 3.63 2.56
CA PRO A 414 -28.27 3.98 3.92
C PRO A 414 -29.31 3.01 4.47
#